data_AF-A0A8J7XTS5-F1
#
_entry.id   AF-A0A8J7XTS5-F1
#
_cell.length_a   1.000
_cell.length_b   1.000
_cell.length_c   1.000
_cell.angle_alpha   90.00
_cell.angle_beta   90.00
_cell.angle_gamma   90.00
#
_symmetry.space_group_name_H-M   'P 1'
#
loop_
_entity.id
_entity.type
_entity.pdbx_description
1 polymer ?
#
loop_
_entity_poly.entity_id
_entity_poly.type
_entity_poly.pdbx_seq_one_letter_code
_entity_poly.pdbx_strand_id
1 'polypeptide(L)'
;MIDCTFYVEAQSNSRIAVENSLQELLKEVEQGVNVIESHFEEITQHQHEGTTYYSGVLQLRVKGDFRLYAVSCMRLTPTAIDLNEGTVTLERKDLLEVFGDISSFIRKLSTKLGIAIQQTGKRFQEEPGLDPDFIDETLNYGGVLMKMVFEGRADSEEKLRGAVMESVNASGAYINKMNSQKTEGPDWTGLIGVELLFEDIEDVFLAVIKLTPVAMSIEEPESITLSMREIQNIGMDLSEVVHSFISESIASRP
;
A
#
# COMPACT_ATOMS: atom_id res chain seq x y z
N MET A 1 -6.04 -17.99 7.61
CA MET A 1 -5.20 -17.38 8.66
C MET A 1 -3.79 -17.33 8.12
N ILE A 2 -3.07 -16.25 8.37
CA ILE A 2 -1.71 -16.01 7.87
C ILE A 2 -0.76 -16.22 9.03
N ASP A 3 0.29 -16.99 8.80
CA ASP A 3 1.41 -17.21 9.71
C ASP A 3 2.67 -16.77 8.98
N CYS A 4 3.34 -15.75 9.50
CA CYS A 4 4.46 -15.11 8.82
C CYS A 4 5.53 -14.69 9.81
N THR A 5 6.76 -14.57 9.31
CA THR A 5 7.88 -13.98 10.02
C THR A 5 8.24 -12.66 9.35
N PHE A 6 8.13 -11.57 10.10
CA PHE A 6 8.59 -10.25 9.70
C PHE A 6 10.03 -10.04 10.14
N TYR A 7 10.84 -9.49 9.25
CA TYR A 7 12.21 -9.05 9.53
C TYR A 7 12.20 -7.53 9.53
N VAL A 8 12.37 -6.91 10.70
CA VAL A 8 12.42 -5.46 10.82
C VAL A 8 13.85 -5.04 11.14
N GLU A 9 14.44 -4.24 10.25
CA GLU A 9 15.81 -3.77 10.37
C GLU A 9 15.87 -2.37 10.98
N ALA A 10 16.87 -2.13 11.84
CA ALA A 10 17.25 -0.80 12.28
C ALA A 10 18.73 -0.56 12.03
N GLN A 11 19.06 0.62 11.51
CA GLN A 11 20.44 1.04 11.25
C GLN A 11 20.75 2.36 11.95
N SER A 12 21.95 2.48 12.53
CA SER A 12 22.41 3.71 13.17
C SER A 12 23.93 3.77 13.29
N ASN A 13 24.49 4.96 13.49
CA ASN A 13 25.90 5.12 13.87
C ASN A 13 26.19 4.71 15.34
N SER A 14 25.17 4.36 16.12
CA SER A 14 25.27 3.91 17.51
C SER A 14 24.64 2.54 17.69
N ARG A 15 25.44 1.57 18.15
CA ARG A 15 24.97 0.21 18.51
C ARG A 15 23.84 0.24 19.53
N ILE A 16 23.96 1.09 20.55
CA ILE A 16 22.94 1.23 21.61
C ILE A 16 21.64 1.80 21.04
N ALA A 17 21.72 2.69 20.05
CA ALA A 17 20.54 3.25 19.41
C ALA A 17 19.76 2.19 18.61
N VAL A 18 20.47 1.32 17.87
CA VAL A 18 19.85 0.17 17.19
C VAL A 18 19.15 -0.75 18.20
N GLU A 19 19.86 -1.12 19.26
CA GLU A 19 19.31 -2.03 20.29
C GLU A 19 18.06 -1.44 20.97
N ASN A 20 18.12 -0.19 21.42
CA ASN A 20 16.98 0.47 22.06
C ASN A 20 15.79 0.61 21.10
N SER A 21 16.04 1.00 19.85
CA SER A 21 15.01 1.16 18.82
C SER A 21 14.24 -0.15 18.59
N LEU A 22 14.95 -1.28 18.43
CA LEU A 22 14.30 -2.57 18.22
C LEU A 22 13.58 -3.08 19.49
N GLN A 23 14.13 -2.81 20.69
CA GLN A 23 13.47 -3.17 21.95
C GLN A 23 12.20 -2.36 22.20
N GLU A 24 12.20 -1.07 21.89
CA GLU A 24 11.02 -0.21 21.96
C GLU A 24 9.97 -0.67 20.96
N LEU A 25 10.37 -0.98 19.72
CA LEU A 25 9.48 -1.54 18.72
C LEU A 25 8.81 -2.82 19.23
N LEU A 26 9.57 -3.81 19.73
CA LEU A 26 9.00 -5.06 20.25
C LEU A 26 7.91 -4.80 21.30
N LYS A 27 8.17 -3.91 22.26
CA LYS A 27 7.19 -3.54 23.31
C LYS A 27 5.93 -2.90 22.72
N GLU A 28 6.06 -2.09 21.68
CA GLU A 28 4.92 -1.48 20.99
C GLU A 28 4.09 -2.50 20.19
N VAL A 29 4.75 -3.46 19.54
CA VAL A 29 4.08 -4.50 18.74
C VAL A 29 3.27 -5.45 19.62
N GLU A 30 3.83 -5.87 20.74
CA GLU A 30 3.16 -6.75 21.72
C GLU A 30 1.85 -6.14 22.27
N GLN A 31 1.66 -4.81 22.17
CA GLN A 31 0.45 -4.11 22.63
C GLN A 31 -0.73 -4.13 21.63
N GLY A 32 -0.67 -4.90 20.54
CA GLY A 32 -1.80 -4.98 19.61
C GLY A 32 -1.68 -6.02 18.50
N VAL A 33 -0.58 -6.77 18.43
CA VAL A 33 -0.36 -7.83 17.45
C VAL A 33 -0.12 -9.14 18.20
N ASN A 34 -0.68 -10.24 17.70
CA ASN A 34 -0.45 -11.57 18.24
C ASN A 34 0.94 -12.09 17.79
N VAL A 35 1.98 -11.66 18.51
CA VAL A 35 3.35 -12.13 18.33
C VAL A 35 3.48 -13.51 18.99
N ILE A 36 3.77 -14.52 18.19
CA ILE A 36 4.00 -15.89 18.66
C ILE A 36 5.43 -16.03 19.19
N GLU A 37 6.39 -15.46 18.47
CA GLU A 37 7.81 -15.58 18.76
C GLU A 37 8.52 -14.31 18.28
N SER A 38 9.55 -13.90 19.02
CA SER A 38 10.42 -12.79 18.65
C SER A 38 11.87 -13.15 18.88
N HIS A 39 12.74 -12.79 17.95
CA HIS A 39 14.17 -13.03 18.04
C HIS A 39 14.96 -11.82 17.56
N PHE A 40 15.95 -11.38 18.34
CA PHE A 40 16.91 -10.37 17.92
C PHE A 40 18.12 -11.06 17.33
N GLU A 41 18.46 -10.73 16.09
CA GLU A 41 19.73 -11.14 15.50
C GLU A 41 20.91 -10.36 16.12
N GLU A 42 22.12 -10.89 15.92
CA GLU A 42 23.32 -10.21 16.39
C GLU A 42 23.52 -8.88 15.64
N ILE A 43 23.74 -7.79 16.37
CA ILE A 43 24.03 -6.48 15.77
C ILE A 43 25.40 -6.52 15.10
N THR A 44 25.41 -6.30 13.79
CA THR A 44 26.60 -6.26 12.95
C THR A 44 27.13 -4.85 12.80
N GLN A 45 28.47 -4.72 12.73
CA GLN A 45 29.16 -3.45 12.47
C GLN A 45 29.65 -3.41 11.02
N HIS A 46 29.43 -2.28 10.36
CA HIS A 46 29.79 -2.05 8.97
C HIS A 46 30.64 -0.78 8.83
N GLN A 47 31.45 -0.72 7.78
CA GLN A 47 32.16 0.49 7.35
C GLN A 47 31.81 0.82 5.91
N HIS A 48 31.37 2.05 5.67
CA HIS A 48 31.13 2.57 4.33
C HIS A 48 31.70 3.98 4.23
N GLU A 49 32.55 4.23 3.23
CA GLU A 49 33.22 5.51 2.99
C GLU A 49 33.88 6.14 4.24
N GLY A 50 34.47 5.31 5.10
CA GLY A 50 35.12 5.75 6.34
C GLY A 50 34.17 6.03 7.51
N THR A 51 32.87 5.87 7.32
CA THR A 51 31.85 5.98 8.37
C THR A 51 31.48 4.59 8.89
N THR A 52 31.46 4.43 10.22
CA THR A 52 30.99 3.20 10.86
C THR A 52 29.51 3.31 11.16
N TYR A 53 28.76 2.25 10.86
CA TYR A 53 27.36 2.10 11.25
C TYR A 53 27.09 0.68 11.73
N TYR A 54 25.99 0.51 12.44
CA TYR A 54 25.53 -0.75 13.00
C TYR A 54 24.17 -1.07 12.41
N SER A 55 23.92 -2.36 12.15
CA SER A 55 22.61 -2.88 11.75
C SER A 55 22.18 -4.00 12.70
N GLY A 56 20.90 -4.06 12.99
CA GLY A 56 20.29 -5.15 13.74
C GLY A 56 18.93 -5.49 13.16
N VAL A 57 18.53 -6.76 13.30
CA VAL A 57 17.25 -7.27 12.80
C VAL A 57 16.46 -7.86 13.96
N LEU A 58 15.19 -7.46 14.04
CA LEU A 58 14.18 -8.08 14.88
C LEU A 58 13.29 -8.97 14.01
N GLN A 59 13.33 -10.27 14.28
CA GLN A 59 12.41 -11.24 13.70
C GLN A 59 11.15 -11.33 14.57
N LEU A 60 9.97 -11.20 13.95
CA LEU A 60 8.68 -11.28 14.61
C LEU A 60 7.80 -12.30 13.89
N ARG A 61 7.52 -13.43 14.52
CA ARG A 61 6.53 -14.37 14.02
C ARG A 61 5.15 -13.94 14.46
N VAL A 62 4.30 -13.64 13.49
CA VAL A 62 2.95 -13.10 13.68
C VAL A 62 1.92 -14.04 13.06
N LYS A 63 0.79 -14.23 13.75
CA LYS A 63 -0.34 -15.00 13.22
C LYS A 63 -1.66 -14.27 13.37
N GLY A 64 -2.40 -14.15 12.26
CA GLY A 64 -3.61 -13.34 12.21
C GLY A 64 -4.46 -13.56 10.96
N ASP A 65 -5.51 -12.74 10.82
CA ASP A 65 -6.22 -12.60 9.55
C ASP A 65 -5.45 -11.68 8.58
N PHE A 66 -5.94 -11.57 7.35
CA PHE A 66 -5.29 -10.75 6.31
C PHE A 66 -5.32 -9.25 6.64
N ARG A 67 -6.35 -8.78 7.34
CA ARG A 67 -6.46 -7.38 7.74
C ARG A 67 -5.37 -7.00 8.74
N LEU A 68 -5.17 -7.83 9.78
CA LEU A 68 -4.09 -7.66 10.75
C LEU A 68 -2.72 -7.73 10.07
N TYR A 69 -2.54 -8.66 9.13
CA TYR A 69 -1.33 -8.77 8.33
C TYR A 69 -1.02 -7.47 7.56
N ALA A 70 -1.96 -6.97 6.75
CA ALA A 70 -1.78 -5.76 5.95
C ALA A 70 -1.46 -4.53 6.81
N VAL A 71 -2.18 -4.36 7.93
CA VAL A 71 -1.92 -3.28 8.88
C VAL A 71 -0.54 -3.42 9.54
N SER A 72 -0.10 -4.65 9.84
CA SER A 72 1.21 -4.89 10.42
C SER A 72 2.34 -4.58 9.44
N CYS A 73 2.20 -4.95 8.17
CA CYS A 73 3.17 -4.57 7.12
C CYS A 73 3.35 -3.05 7.05
N MET A 74 2.26 -2.29 7.02
CA MET A 74 2.33 -0.81 6.99
C MET A 74 2.91 -0.21 8.29
N ARG A 75 2.64 -0.81 9.45
CA ARG A 75 3.10 -0.27 10.75
C ARG A 75 4.55 -0.59 11.06
N LEU A 76 4.98 -1.80 10.72
CA LEU A 76 6.30 -2.32 11.07
C LEU A 76 7.31 -2.14 9.94
N THR A 77 6.83 -1.96 8.71
CA THR A 77 7.64 -1.79 7.50
C THR A 77 8.77 -2.82 7.43
N PRO A 78 8.47 -4.14 7.49
CA PRO A 78 9.49 -5.17 7.40
C PRO A 78 10.31 -5.04 6.12
N THR A 79 11.61 -5.30 6.22
CA THR A 79 12.53 -5.36 5.08
C THR A 79 12.47 -6.71 4.35
N ALA A 80 11.98 -7.75 5.03
CA ALA A 80 11.64 -9.03 4.44
C ALA A 80 10.45 -9.68 5.17
N ILE A 81 9.70 -10.51 4.45
CA ILE A 81 8.56 -11.26 4.97
C ILE A 81 8.70 -12.70 4.49
N ASP A 82 8.71 -13.66 5.42
CA ASP A 82 8.60 -15.09 5.11
C ASP A 82 7.23 -15.59 5.51
N LEU A 83 6.49 -16.18 4.56
CA LEU A 83 5.20 -16.82 4.84
C LEU A 83 5.40 -18.29 5.20
N ASN A 84 4.98 -18.66 6.39
CA ASN A 84 4.94 -20.05 6.85
C ASN A 84 3.65 -20.73 6.36
N GLU A 85 2.53 -20.01 6.40
CA GLU A 85 1.22 -20.45 5.91
C GLU A 85 0.42 -19.21 5.45
N GLY A 86 -0.32 -19.32 4.34
CA GLY A 86 -1.14 -18.20 3.89
C GLY A 86 -1.87 -18.44 2.57
N THR A 87 -3.05 -19.03 2.63
CA THR A 87 -4.04 -18.88 1.56
C THR A 87 -5.30 -18.33 2.20
N VAL A 88 -5.85 -17.28 1.60
CA VAL A 88 -7.02 -16.60 2.17
C VAL A 88 -7.99 -16.25 1.05
N THR A 89 -9.25 -16.61 1.25
CA THR A 89 -10.35 -16.11 0.44
C THR A 89 -10.98 -14.96 1.19
N LEU A 90 -11.08 -13.81 0.54
CA LEU A 90 -11.66 -12.59 1.08
C LEU A 90 -12.94 -12.27 0.31
N GLU A 91 -14.03 -12.10 1.04
CA GLU A 91 -15.26 -11.56 0.47
C GLU A 91 -15.07 -10.07 0.18
N ARG A 92 -15.85 -9.55 -0.76
CA ARG A 92 -15.87 -8.14 -1.16
C ARG A 92 -15.87 -7.18 0.03
N LYS A 93 -16.69 -7.47 1.02
CA LYS A 93 -16.83 -6.64 2.23
C LYS A 93 -15.52 -6.57 3.00
N ASP A 94 -14.88 -7.72 3.25
CA ASP A 94 -13.65 -7.79 4.02
C ASP A 94 -12.50 -7.08 3.29
N LEU A 95 -12.44 -7.23 1.96
CA LEU A 95 -11.46 -6.55 1.12
C LEU A 95 -11.64 -5.02 1.15
N LEU A 96 -12.88 -4.53 1.08
CA LEU A 96 -13.18 -3.09 1.22
C LEU A 96 -12.82 -2.55 2.61
N GLU A 97 -12.99 -3.34 3.68
CA GLU A 97 -12.55 -2.95 5.02
C GLU A 97 -11.02 -2.81 5.10
N VAL A 98 -10.27 -3.73 4.48
CA VAL A 98 -8.80 -3.63 4.38
C VAL A 98 -8.38 -2.40 3.59
N PHE A 99 -8.99 -2.15 2.43
CA PHE A 99 -8.69 -0.96 1.63
C PHE A 99 -9.01 0.36 2.35
N GLY A 100 -10.08 0.37 3.14
CA GLY A 100 -10.43 1.49 4.02
C GLY A 100 -9.36 1.77 5.08
N ASP A 101 -8.83 0.72 5.72
CA ASP A 101 -7.76 0.84 6.70
C ASP A 101 -6.46 1.37 6.07
N ILE A 102 -6.08 0.82 4.91
CA ILE A 102 -4.89 1.27 4.14
C ILE A 102 -5.02 2.75 3.79
N SER A 103 -6.15 3.15 3.19
CA SER A 103 -6.41 4.54 2.79
C SER A 103 -6.40 5.49 3.99
N SER A 104 -6.98 5.07 5.13
CA SER A 104 -6.99 5.85 6.36
C SER A 104 -5.58 6.01 6.95
N PHE A 105 -4.79 4.93 6.96
CA PHE A 105 -3.44 4.93 7.47
C PHE A 105 -2.55 5.89 6.69
N ILE A 106 -2.51 5.76 5.36
CA ILE A 106 -1.69 6.63 4.51
C ILE A 106 -2.15 8.07 4.59
N ARG A 107 -3.47 8.35 4.54
CA ARG A 107 -3.96 9.74 4.65
C ARG A 107 -3.51 10.41 5.94
N LYS A 108 -3.55 9.69 7.07
CA LYS A 108 -3.03 10.19 8.36
C LYS A 108 -1.53 10.43 8.30
N LEU A 109 -0.79 9.51 7.70
CA LEU A 109 0.67 9.61 7.55
C LEU A 109 1.06 10.80 6.66
N SER A 110 0.48 10.92 5.45
CA SER A 110 0.67 12.04 4.53
C SER A 110 0.37 13.38 5.18
N THR A 111 -0.75 13.48 5.91
CA THR A 111 -1.12 14.72 6.63
C THR A 111 -0.08 15.08 7.70
N LYS A 112 0.42 14.07 8.43
CA LYS A 112 1.43 14.27 9.49
C LYS A 112 2.80 14.66 8.93
N LEU A 113 3.18 14.12 7.77
CA LEU A 113 4.50 14.32 7.16
C LEU A 113 4.54 15.47 6.14
N GLY A 114 3.38 15.95 5.68
CA GLY A 114 3.29 17.02 4.67
C GLY A 114 3.66 16.57 3.26
N ILE A 115 3.55 15.27 2.95
CA ILE A 115 3.96 14.68 1.67
C ILE A 115 2.73 14.30 0.85
N ALA A 116 2.79 14.65 -0.44
CA ALA A 116 1.83 14.21 -1.44
C ALA A 116 2.41 13.04 -2.24
N ILE A 117 1.57 12.07 -2.56
CA ILE A 117 1.98 10.87 -3.28
C ILE A 117 2.14 11.22 -4.75
N GLN A 118 3.33 10.98 -5.30
CA GLN A 118 3.56 11.08 -6.73
C GLN A 118 3.71 9.68 -7.31
N GLN A 119 2.87 9.38 -8.30
CA GLN A 119 2.94 8.14 -9.05
C GLN A 119 3.55 8.43 -10.41
N THR A 120 4.52 7.61 -10.79
CA THR A 120 5.04 7.57 -12.16
C THR A 120 4.91 6.14 -12.64
N GLY A 121 4.37 5.95 -13.84
CA GLY A 121 4.17 4.63 -14.42
C GLY A 121 4.29 4.66 -15.92
N LYS A 122 4.38 3.47 -16.51
CA LYS A 122 4.65 3.30 -17.95
C LYS A 122 3.41 2.99 -18.78
N ARG A 123 2.30 2.61 -18.12
CA ARG A 123 1.04 2.29 -18.81
C ARG A 123 0.33 3.61 -19.12
N PHE A 124 -0.07 3.74 -20.38
CA PHE A 124 -0.73 4.92 -20.91
C PHE A 124 -1.98 4.48 -21.66
N GLN A 125 -3.10 5.11 -21.34
CA GLN A 125 -4.36 4.99 -22.06
C GLN A 125 -4.67 6.38 -22.62
N GLU A 126 -5.14 6.47 -23.86
CA GLU A 126 -5.48 7.76 -24.46
C GLU A 126 -6.84 8.27 -23.97
N GLU A 127 -7.86 7.41 -23.97
CA GLU A 127 -9.23 7.76 -23.53
C GLU A 127 -9.90 6.61 -22.76
N PRO A 128 -10.81 6.90 -21.81
CA PRO A 128 -11.63 5.88 -21.16
C PRO A 128 -12.53 5.11 -22.12
N GLY A 129 -12.79 3.85 -21.78
CA GLY A 129 -13.67 2.96 -22.54
C GLY A 129 -12.93 1.69 -22.94
N LEU A 130 -13.45 0.55 -22.49
CA LEU A 130 -12.88 -0.76 -22.78
C LEU A 130 -13.84 -1.58 -23.63
N ASP A 131 -13.26 -2.48 -24.43
CA ASP A 131 -14.03 -3.51 -25.13
C ASP A 131 -14.71 -4.42 -24.08
N PRO A 132 -16.04 -4.63 -24.15
CA PRO A 132 -16.73 -5.57 -23.27
C PRO A 132 -16.10 -6.98 -23.27
N ASP A 133 -15.63 -7.47 -24.42
CA ASP A 133 -15.02 -8.81 -24.51
C ASP A 133 -13.70 -8.87 -23.70
N PHE A 134 -12.93 -7.77 -23.69
CA PHE A 134 -11.72 -7.66 -22.89
C PHE A 134 -12.01 -7.59 -21.38
N ILE A 135 -13.08 -6.89 -20.98
CA ILE A 135 -13.53 -6.87 -19.57
C ILE A 135 -13.89 -8.29 -19.13
N ASP A 136 -14.72 -8.98 -19.91
CA ASP A 136 -15.17 -10.33 -19.60
C ASP A 136 -14.00 -11.31 -19.55
N GLU A 137 -13.06 -11.23 -20.50
CA GLU A 137 -11.85 -12.07 -20.50
C GLU A 137 -11.00 -11.82 -19.25
N THR A 138 -10.74 -10.56 -18.92
CA THR A 138 -9.92 -10.19 -17.75
C THR A 138 -10.54 -10.69 -16.45
N LEU A 139 -11.85 -10.54 -16.28
CA LEU A 139 -12.58 -11.03 -15.11
C LEU A 139 -12.54 -12.57 -15.01
N ASN A 140 -12.64 -13.26 -16.15
CA ASN A 140 -12.53 -14.73 -16.19
C ASN A 140 -11.13 -15.24 -15.79
N TYR A 141 -10.09 -14.42 -15.94
CA TYR A 141 -8.73 -14.72 -15.51
C TYR A 141 -8.37 -14.19 -14.11
N GLY A 142 -9.36 -13.78 -13.32
CA GLY A 142 -9.16 -13.37 -11.92
C GLY A 142 -8.94 -11.87 -11.74
N GLY A 143 -9.15 -11.07 -12.78
CA GLY A 143 -9.13 -9.61 -12.68
C GLY A 143 -10.25 -9.05 -11.80
N VAL A 144 -10.13 -7.74 -11.52
CA VAL A 144 -11.02 -7.02 -10.61
C VAL A 144 -11.61 -5.81 -11.32
N LEU A 145 -12.94 -5.72 -11.36
CA LEU A 145 -13.65 -4.54 -11.81
C LEU A 145 -14.16 -3.78 -10.58
N MET A 146 -13.72 -2.53 -10.43
CA MET A 146 -14.06 -1.74 -9.26
C MET A 146 -14.25 -0.27 -9.60
N LYS A 147 -14.93 0.46 -8.71
CA LYS A 147 -15.07 1.91 -8.80
C LYS A 147 -14.26 2.56 -7.70
N MET A 148 -13.56 3.63 -8.05
CA MET A 148 -12.84 4.49 -7.11
C MET A 148 -13.28 5.93 -7.30
N VAL A 149 -13.32 6.68 -6.20
CA VAL A 149 -13.57 8.12 -6.19
C VAL A 149 -12.35 8.82 -5.64
N PHE A 150 -11.88 9.83 -6.37
CA PHE A 150 -10.76 10.68 -5.97
C PHE A 150 -11.24 12.11 -5.76
N GLU A 151 -10.67 12.77 -4.77
CA GLU A 151 -10.89 14.19 -4.51
C GLU A 151 -9.62 14.96 -4.89
N GLY A 152 -9.78 16.11 -5.54
CA GLY A 152 -8.64 16.95 -5.87
C GLY A 152 -9.01 18.35 -6.35
N ARG A 153 -7.97 19.13 -6.64
CA ARG A 153 -8.05 20.50 -7.13
C ARG A 153 -7.09 20.70 -8.29
N ALA A 154 -7.55 21.36 -9.34
CA ALA A 154 -6.73 21.78 -10.47
C ALA A 154 -7.28 23.08 -11.11
N ASP A 155 -6.52 23.64 -12.05
CA ASP A 155 -6.95 24.84 -12.78
C ASP A 155 -8.19 24.59 -13.68
N SER A 156 -8.39 23.34 -14.12
CA SER A 156 -9.56 22.92 -14.91
C SER A 156 -9.94 21.47 -14.64
N GLU A 157 -11.16 21.12 -15.05
CA GLU A 157 -11.66 19.74 -15.02
C GLU A 157 -10.79 18.79 -15.84
N GLU A 158 -10.39 19.18 -17.05
CA GLU A 158 -9.57 18.32 -17.91
C GLU A 158 -8.21 18.02 -17.27
N LYS A 159 -7.60 19.01 -16.60
CA LYS A 159 -6.33 18.80 -15.89
C LYS A 159 -6.47 17.81 -14.75
N LEU A 160 -7.54 17.91 -13.93
CA LEU A 160 -7.72 16.96 -12.84
C LEU A 160 -8.03 15.56 -13.37
N ARG A 161 -8.87 15.44 -14.39
CA ARG A 161 -9.17 14.16 -15.06
C ARG A 161 -7.91 13.52 -15.64
N GLY A 162 -7.08 14.30 -16.33
CA GLY A 162 -5.81 13.83 -16.88
C GLY A 162 -4.84 13.34 -15.81
N ALA A 163 -4.70 14.07 -14.70
CA ALA A 163 -3.85 13.65 -13.58
C ALA A 163 -4.35 12.36 -12.91
N VAL A 164 -5.67 12.21 -12.73
CA VAL A 164 -6.25 10.96 -12.20
C VAL A 164 -6.00 9.82 -13.18
N MET A 165 -6.22 10.04 -14.48
CA MET A 165 -6.00 9.06 -15.53
C MET A 165 -4.56 8.54 -15.54
N GLU A 166 -3.58 9.45 -15.57
CA GLU A 166 -2.17 9.11 -15.50
C GLU A 166 -1.85 8.29 -14.25
N SER A 167 -2.39 8.69 -13.10
CA SER A 167 -2.10 8.04 -11.81
C SER A 167 -2.70 6.63 -11.70
N VAL A 168 -3.94 6.43 -12.17
CA VAL A 168 -4.57 5.10 -12.15
C VAL A 168 -3.93 4.16 -13.18
N ASN A 169 -3.59 4.65 -14.38
CA ASN A 169 -2.89 3.84 -15.37
C ASN A 169 -1.48 3.48 -14.87
N ALA A 170 -0.77 4.42 -14.23
CA ALA A 170 0.51 4.16 -13.60
C ALA A 170 0.46 3.06 -12.53
N SER A 171 -0.71 2.85 -11.92
CA SER A 171 -0.96 1.80 -10.92
C SER A 171 -1.42 0.46 -11.54
N GLY A 172 -1.34 0.30 -12.87
CA GLY A 172 -1.74 -0.93 -13.54
C GLY A 172 -3.23 -0.99 -13.97
N ALA A 173 -4.04 0.04 -13.69
CA ALA A 173 -5.46 -0.01 -14.03
C ALA A 173 -5.76 0.37 -15.50
N TYR A 174 -6.83 -0.18 -16.05
CA TYR A 174 -7.52 0.32 -17.24
C TYR A 174 -8.80 1.06 -16.86
N ILE A 175 -9.10 2.17 -17.51
CA ILE A 175 -10.28 2.98 -17.22
C ILE A 175 -11.40 2.65 -18.20
N ASN A 176 -12.51 2.13 -17.69
CA ASN A 176 -13.70 1.88 -18.51
C ASN A 176 -14.62 3.11 -18.56
N LYS A 177 -14.87 3.74 -17.41
CA LYS A 177 -15.73 4.92 -17.32
C LYS A 177 -15.10 5.96 -16.39
N MET A 178 -15.30 7.23 -16.71
CA MET A 178 -14.82 8.33 -15.87
C MET A 178 -15.81 9.50 -15.87
N ASN A 179 -16.31 9.85 -14.69
CA ASN A 179 -17.22 10.95 -14.46
C ASN A 179 -16.63 11.93 -13.45
N SER A 180 -17.09 13.17 -13.48
CA SER A 180 -16.60 14.27 -12.66
C SER A 180 -17.76 15.05 -12.07
N GLN A 181 -17.58 15.52 -10.84
CA GLN A 181 -18.53 16.38 -10.16
C GLN A 181 -17.80 17.52 -9.45
N LYS A 182 -18.08 18.76 -9.84
CA LYS A 182 -17.54 19.94 -9.17
C LYS A 182 -18.16 20.10 -7.78
N THR A 183 -17.34 20.44 -6.79
CA THR A 183 -17.74 20.77 -5.42
C THR A 183 -17.51 22.26 -5.12
N GLU A 184 -18.00 22.75 -3.98
CA GLU A 184 -17.80 24.15 -3.58
C GLU A 184 -16.33 24.43 -3.22
N GLY A 185 -15.71 25.41 -3.86
CA GLY A 185 -14.33 25.83 -3.59
C GLY A 185 -13.78 26.81 -4.63
N PRO A 186 -12.65 27.51 -4.35
CA PRO A 186 -11.91 28.24 -5.36
C PRO A 186 -11.25 27.26 -6.35
N ASP A 187 -11.14 27.67 -7.62
CA ASP A 187 -10.71 26.84 -8.77
C ASP A 187 -11.61 25.63 -9.06
N TRP A 188 -11.17 24.70 -9.93
CA TRP A 188 -11.88 23.45 -10.14
C TRP A 188 -11.49 22.45 -9.05
N THR A 189 -12.28 22.46 -7.98
CA THR A 189 -12.25 21.44 -6.92
C THR A 189 -13.43 20.49 -7.15
N GLY A 190 -13.20 19.18 -7.03
CA GLY A 190 -14.24 18.22 -7.34
C GLY A 190 -13.86 16.77 -7.04
N LEU A 191 -14.82 15.91 -7.33
CA LEU A 191 -14.71 14.46 -7.27
C LEU A 191 -14.56 13.89 -8.68
N ILE A 192 -13.62 12.97 -8.86
CA ILE A 192 -13.48 12.15 -10.06
C ILE A 192 -13.85 10.71 -9.70
N GLY A 193 -14.94 10.22 -10.27
CA GLY A 193 -15.35 8.82 -10.15
C GLY A 193 -14.89 8.04 -11.37
N VAL A 194 -14.18 6.94 -11.15
CA VAL A 194 -13.69 6.05 -12.21
C VAL A 194 -14.17 4.62 -11.99
N GLU A 195 -14.47 3.93 -13.09
CA GLU A 195 -14.62 2.48 -13.14
C GLU A 195 -13.35 1.91 -13.76
N LEU A 196 -12.65 1.08 -12.98
CA LEU A 196 -11.31 0.59 -13.23
C LEU A 196 -11.33 -0.94 -13.34
N LEU A 197 -10.63 -1.45 -14.35
CA LEU A 197 -10.35 -2.88 -14.51
C LEU A 197 -8.87 -3.12 -14.19
N PHE A 198 -8.61 -4.01 -13.26
CA PHE A 198 -7.29 -4.49 -12.90
C PHE A 198 -7.15 -5.95 -13.35
N GLU A 199 -6.00 -6.29 -13.92
CA GLU A 199 -5.69 -7.67 -14.31
C GLU A 199 -5.16 -8.49 -13.12
N ASP A 200 -4.53 -7.81 -12.16
CA ASP A 200 -3.93 -8.40 -10.96
C ASP A 200 -4.47 -7.71 -9.70
N ILE A 201 -4.74 -8.49 -8.65
CA ILE A 201 -5.15 -7.98 -7.35
C ILE A 201 -4.01 -7.21 -6.65
N GLU A 202 -2.75 -7.58 -6.88
CA GLU A 202 -1.58 -6.88 -6.33
C GLU A 202 -1.59 -5.40 -6.76
N ASP A 203 -1.92 -5.12 -8.03
CA ASP A 203 -2.06 -3.77 -8.57
C ASP A 203 -3.19 -2.97 -7.89
N VAL A 204 -4.26 -3.63 -7.46
CA VAL A 204 -5.34 -2.97 -6.70
C VAL A 204 -4.82 -2.47 -5.36
N PHE A 205 -4.09 -3.30 -4.61
CA PHE A 205 -3.49 -2.89 -3.33
C PHE A 205 -2.53 -1.72 -3.52
N LEU A 206 -1.71 -1.78 -4.57
CA LEU A 206 -0.79 -0.72 -4.93
C LEU A 206 -1.51 0.59 -5.28
N ALA A 207 -2.59 0.51 -6.06
CA ALA A 207 -3.42 1.66 -6.39
C ALA A 207 -4.07 2.26 -5.13
N VAL A 208 -4.59 1.44 -4.22
CA VAL A 208 -5.23 1.93 -2.99
C VAL A 208 -4.24 2.65 -2.09
N ILE A 209 -3.07 2.05 -1.81
CA ILE A 209 -2.08 2.64 -0.90
C ILE A 209 -1.47 3.94 -1.47
N LYS A 210 -1.24 4.00 -2.79
CA LYS A 210 -0.61 5.15 -3.42
C LYS A 210 -1.58 6.24 -3.89
N LEU A 211 -2.84 5.92 -4.20
CA LEU A 211 -3.80 6.91 -4.70
C LEU A 211 -4.78 7.36 -3.63
N THR A 212 -4.94 6.60 -2.54
CA THR A 212 -5.76 6.95 -1.37
C THR A 212 -7.18 7.44 -1.70
N PRO A 213 -7.96 6.67 -2.49
CA PRO A 213 -9.31 7.06 -2.90
C PRO A 213 -10.19 7.39 -1.69
N VAL A 214 -11.12 8.34 -1.85
CA VAL A 214 -12.08 8.74 -0.81
C VAL A 214 -13.25 7.76 -0.67
N ALA A 215 -13.57 7.03 -1.74
CA ALA A 215 -14.59 5.98 -1.73
C ALA A 215 -14.23 4.90 -2.75
N MET A 216 -14.65 3.66 -2.46
CA MET A 216 -14.40 2.49 -3.29
C MET A 216 -15.62 1.56 -3.28
N SER A 217 -15.86 0.89 -4.39
CA SER A 217 -16.75 -0.28 -4.47
C SER A 217 -16.16 -1.31 -5.41
N ILE A 218 -16.33 -2.59 -5.13
CA ILE A 218 -15.96 -3.66 -6.07
C ILE A 218 -17.24 -4.10 -6.77
N GLU A 219 -17.21 -4.16 -8.09
CA GLU A 219 -18.32 -4.64 -8.91
C GLU A 219 -18.18 -6.15 -9.12
N GLU A 220 -16.98 -6.62 -9.48
CA GLU A 220 -16.60 -8.02 -9.64
C GLU A 220 -15.14 -8.24 -9.22
N PRO A 221 -14.77 -9.41 -8.66
CA PRO A 221 -15.64 -10.53 -8.28
C PRO A 221 -16.35 -10.33 -6.92
N GLU A 222 -17.15 -11.30 -6.47
CA GLU A 222 -17.72 -11.34 -5.10
C GLU A 222 -16.68 -11.68 -4.03
N SER A 223 -15.72 -12.54 -4.37
CA SER A 223 -14.60 -12.91 -3.49
C SER A 223 -13.32 -13.13 -4.29
N ILE A 224 -12.18 -12.98 -3.61
CA ILE A 224 -10.85 -13.15 -4.18
C ILE A 224 -10.07 -14.12 -3.29
N THR A 225 -9.39 -15.09 -3.91
CA THR A 225 -8.48 -15.99 -3.19
C THR A 225 -7.05 -15.57 -3.46
N LEU A 226 -6.34 -15.20 -2.41
CA LEU A 226 -4.93 -14.84 -2.45
C LEU A 226 -4.07 -16.06 -2.12
N SER A 227 -3.12 -16.35 -3.00
CA SER A 227 -2.02 -17.27 -2.80
C SER A 227 -0.98 -16.69 -1.84
N MET A 228 -0.08 -17.54 -1.34
CA MET A 228 1.04 -17.08 -0.50
C MET A 228 1.89 -16.03 -1.22
N ARG A 229 2.18 -16.24 -2.51
CA ARG A 229 2.97 -15.30 -3.31
C ARG A 229 2.33 -13.91 -3.33
N GLU A 230 1.05 -13.82 -3.63
CA GLU A 230 0.32 -12.55 -3.67
C GLU A 230 0.27 -11.90 -2.29
N ILE A 231 0.01 -12.67 -1.23
CA ILE A 231 0.04 -12.13 0.15
C ILE A 231 1.41 -11.52 0.46
N GLN A 232 2.49 -12.24 0.17
CA GLN A 232 3.85 -11.78 0.44
C GLN A 232 4.17 -10.51 -0.35
N ASN A 233 3.87 -10.50 -1.65
CA ASN A 233 4.09 -9.35 -2.51
C ASN A 233 3.29 -8.12 -2.05
N ILE A 234 2.00 -8.29 -1.74
CA ILE A 234 1.17 -7.22 -1.18
C ILE A 234 1.81 -6.68 0.11
N GLY A 235 2.23 -7.55 1.02
CA GLY A 235 2.88 -7.12 2.26
C GLY A 235 4.18 -6.34 2.02
N MET A 236 4.99 -6.78 1.06
CA MET A 236 6.23 -6.10 0.68
C MET A 236 5.94 -4.73 0.06
N ASP A 237 5.00 -4.64 -0.88
CA ASP A 237 4.62 -3.38 -1.54
C ASP A 237 4.05 -2.37 -0.53
N LEU A 238 3.18 -2.82 0.38
CA LEU A 238 2.64 -1.98 1.44
C LEU A 238 3.76 -1.42 2.34
N SER A 239 4.75 -2.26 2.67
CA SER A 239 5.89 -1.89 3.51
C SER A 239 6.81 -0.89 2.80
N GLU A 240 7.11 -1.15 1.52
CA GLU A 240 7.98 -0.30 0.69
C GLU A 240 7.38 1.10 0.51
N VAL A 241 6.09 1.18 0.19
CA VAL A 241 5.41 2.48 0.02
C VAL A 241 5.46 3.29 1.31
N VAL A 242 5.17 2.70 2.47
CA VAL A 242 5.28 3.43 3.75
C VAL A 242 6.72 3.84 4.04
N HIS A 243 7.69 2.96 3.80
CA HIS A 243 9.10 3.26 4.02
C HIS A 243 9.59 4.43 3.13
N SER A 244 9.18 4.46 1.86
CA SER A 244 9.45 5.56 0.93
C SER A 244 8.90 6.89 1.46
N PHE A 245 7.69 6.92 2.02
CA PHE A 245 7.10 8.15 2.58
C PHE A 245 7.89 8.69 3.77
N ILE A 246 8.30 7.79 4.66
CA ILE A 246 9.09 8.16 5.84
C ILE A 246 10.45 8.71 5.38
N SER A 247 11.08 8.05 4.42
CA SER A 247 12.39 8.43 3.88
C SER A 247 12.34 9.79 3.17
N GLU A 248 11.34 10.02 2.32
CA GLU A 248 11.11 11.31 1.64
C GLU A 248 10.82 12.44 2.64
N SER A 249 10.12 12.15 3.75
CA SER A 249 9.91 13.12 4.84
C SER A 249 11.20 13.53 5.49
N ILE A 250 12.10 12.59 5.71
CA ILE A 250 13.40 12.87 6.33
C ILE A 250 14.27 13.69 5.36
N ALA A 251 14.30 13.31 4.08
CA ALA A 251 15.09 14.01 3.06
C ALA A 251 14.60 15.45 2.78
N SER A 252 13.30 15.71 2.96
CA SER A 252 12.70 17.04 2.75
C SER A 252 12.80 17.98 3.96
N ARG A 253 13.33 17.52 5.10
CA ARG A 253 13.58 18.38 6.26
C ARG A 253 14.86 19.21 6.06
N PRO A 254 14.80 20.55 6.21
CA PRO A 254 15.94 21.45 6.05
C PRO A 254 17.00 21.30 7.15
#